data_AF-A0AA39K0W5-F1
#
_entry.id   AF-A0AA39K0W5-F1
#
_cell.length_a   1.000
_cell.length_b   1.000
_cell.length_c   1.000
_cell.angle_alpha   90.00
_cell.angle_beta   90.00
_cell.angle_gamma   90.00
#
_symmetry.space_group_name_H-M   'P 1'
#
loop_
_entity.id
_entity.type
_entity.pdbx_description
1 polymer ?
#
loop_
_entity_poly.entity_id
_entity_poly.type
_entity_poly.pdbx_seq_one_letter_code
_entity_poly.pdbx_strand_id
1 'polypeptide(L)'
;MSDTIAHPSTPAVEEHPFVIEFEKWADRLYENEPPSPGDLFDDSVDEATRQARQNAYQAKVDAALKDVLEEYRKWWADNEEAIQEWLNSGEENEGPDC
;
A
#
# COMPACT_ATOMS: atom_id res chain seq x y z
N MET A 1 43.06 10.49 -25.01
CA MET A 1 42.31 11.28 -24.02
C MET A 1 40.86 11.07 -24.36
N SER A 2 40.15 10.25 -23.58
CA SER A 2 38.76 9.94 -23.82
C SER A 2 38.01 10.50 -22.63
N ASP A 3 37.31 11.61 -22.86
CA ASP A 3 36.47 12.27 -21.88
C ASP A 3 35.33 11.31 -21.48
N THR A 4 35.39 10.82 -20.24
CA THR A 4 34.27 10.13 -19.61
C THR A 4 33.19 11.18 -19.33
N ILE A 5 32.11 11.14 -20.12
CA ILE A 5 30.89 11.88 -19.82
C ILE A 5 30.36 11.35 -18.48
N ALA A 6 30.46 12.17 -17.44
CA ALA A 6 29.77 11.93 -16.19
C ALA A 6 28.26 11.98 -16.49
N HIS A 7 27.58 10.85 -16.34
CA HIS A 7 26.13 10.86 -16.26
C HIS A 7 25.74 11.74 -15.07
N PRO A 8 24.81 12.69 -15.21
CA PRO A 8 24.27 13.38 -14.05
C PRO A 8 23.65 12.31 -13.15
N SER A 9 24.22 12.13 -11.96
CA SER A 9 23.54 11.42 -10.88
C SER A 9 22.26 12.19 -10.65
N THR A 10 21.13 11.60 -11.03
CA THR A 10 19.81 12.08 -10.63
C THR A 10 19.88 12.30 -9.12
N PRO A 11 19.56 13.50 -8.60
CA PRO A 11 19.48 13.67 -7.16
C PRO A 11 18.48 12.63 -6.65
N ALA A 12 18.88 11.86 -5.64
CA ALA A 12 17.95 11.00 -4.93
C ALA A 12 16.78 11.90 -4.50
N VAL A 13 15.60 11.67 -5.08
CA VAL A 13 14.40 12.33 -4.59
C VAL A 13 14.24 11.81 -3.17
N GLU A 14 14.41 12.69 -2.20
CA GLU A 14 14.19 12.34 -0.80
C GLU A 14 12.71 11.95 -0.68
N GLU A 15 12.44 10.68 -0.40
CA GLU A 15 11.07 10.19 -0.28
C GLU A 15 10.40 10.88 0.90
N HIS A 16 9.17 11.37 0.67
CA HIS A 16 8.43 12.06 1.70
C HIS A 16 8.20 11.12 2.90
N PRO A 17 8.32 11.59 4.16
CA PRO A 17 8.14 10.74 5.34
C PRO A 17 6.82 9.96 5.36
N PHE A 18 5.75 10.52 4.79
CA PHE A 18 4.48 9.80 4.64
C PHE A 18 4.58 8.60 3.69
N VAL A 19 5.29 8.71 2.56
CA VAL A 19 5.50 7.58 1.62
C VAL A 19 6.18 6.41 2.34
N ILE A 20 7.26 6.70 3.07
CA ILE A 20 7.98 5.69 3.86
C ILE A 20 7.07 5.03 4.90
N GLU A 21 6.20 5.80 5.56
CA GLU A 21 5.30 5.24 6.57
C GLU A 21 4.16 4.42 5.94
N PHE A 22 3.66 4.81 4.77
CA PHE A 22 2.70 4.01 4.00
C PHE A 22 3.28 2.66 3.59
N GLU A 23 4.53 2.63 3.13
CA GLU A 23 5.20 1.38 2.75
C GLU A 23 5.30 0.43 3.94
N LYS A 24 5.66 0.94 5.12
CA LYS A 24 5.65 0.12 6.35
C LYS A 24 4.27 -0.41 6.69
N TRP A 25 3.21 0.39 6.49
CA TRP A 25 1.85 -0.07 6.71
C TRP A 25 1.44 -1.15 5.69
N ALA A 26 1.82 -0.99 4.42
CA ALA A 26 1.60 -1.99 3.38
C ALA A 26 2.32 -3.30 3.71
N ASP A 27 3.58 -3.24 4.15
CA ASP A 27 4.35 -4.41 4.58
C ASP A 27 3.66 -5.11 5.76
N ARG A 28 3.24 -4.36 6.78
CA ARG A 28 2.53 -4.94 7.94
C ARG A 28 1.22 -5.61 7.54
N LEU A 29 0.45 -4.99 6.64
CA LEU A 29 -0.80 -5.56 6.13
C LEU A 29 -0.52 -6.86 5.37
N TYR A 30 0.50 -6.87 4.52
CA TYR A 30 0.91 -8.06 3.77
C TYR A 30 1.41 -9.18 4.68
N GLU A 31 2.25 -8.87 5.67
CA GLU A 31 2.80 -9.85 6.62
C GLU A 31 1.73 -10.51 7.49
N ASN A 32 0.65 -9.79 7.80
CA ASN A 32 -0.46 -10.31 8.59
C ASN A 32 -1.55 -10.98 7.74
N GLU A 33 -1.54 -10.83 6.42
CA GLU A 33 -2.49 -11.54 5.56
C GLU A 33 -2.16 -13.04 5.55
N PRO A 34 -3.14 -13.92 5.88
CA PRO A 34 -2.92 -15.36 5.76
C PRO A 34 -2.67 -15.75 4.30
N PRO A 35 -1.87 -16.79 4.02
CA PRO A 35 -1.64 -17.22 2.65
C PRO A 35 -2.94 -17.69 1.99
N SER A 36 -3.14 -17.26 0.74
CA SER A 36 -4.26 -17.70 -0.09
C SER A 36 -4.24 -19.22 -0.30
N PRO A 37 -5.33 -19.95 -0.02
CA PRO A 37 -5.44 -21.36 -0.36
C PRO A 37 -5.34 -21.59 -1.87
N GLY A 38 -4.60 -22.61 -2.28
CA GLY A 38 -4.43 -22.93 -3.71
C GLY A 38 -5.73 -23.33 -4.44
N ASP A 39 -6.78 -23.69 -3.69
CA ASP A 39 -8.10 -24.08 -4.20
C ASP A 39 -9.17 -22.98 -4.07
N LEU A 40 -8.76 -21.75 -3.72
CA LEU A 40 -9.65 -20.61 -3.48
C LEU A 40 -10.51 -20.24 -4.70
N PHE A 41 -9.96 -20.44 -5.90
CA PHE A 41 -10.61 -20.17 -7.20
C PHE A 41 -10.69 -21.42 -8.06
N ASP A 42 -10.76 -22.59 -7.44
CA ASP A 42 -10.92 -23.86 -8.14
C ASP A 42 -12.28 -23.91 -8.85
N ASP A 43 -12.26 -23.77 -10.17
CA ASP A 43 -13.45 -23.82 -11.02
C ASP A 43 -13.93 -25.25 -11.30
N SER A 44 -13.23 -26.27 -10.80
CA SER A 44 -13.63 -27.67 -10.97
C SER A 44 -14.70 -28.12 -9.97
N VAL A 45 -14.92 -27.35 -8.90
CA VAL A 45 -15.99 -27.58 -7.90
C VAL A 45 -17.23 -26.76 -8.21
N ASP A 46 -18.35 -27.16 -7.60
CA ASP A 46 -19.58 -26.38 -7.68
C ASP A 46 -19.43 -25.00 -7.04
N GLU A 47 -20.26 -24.06 -7.49
CA GLU A 47 -20.23 -22.66 -7.06
C GLU A 47 -20.43 -22.50 -5.56
N ALA A 48 -21.27 -23.33 -4.93
CA ALA A 48 -21.53 -23.23 -3.49
C ALA A 48 -20.28 -23.65 -2.68
N THR A 49 -19.60 -24.71 -3.10
CA THR A 49 -18.32 -25.12 -2.51
C THR A 49 -17.25 -24.05 -2.69
N ARG A 50 -17.11 -23.49 -3.90
CA ARG A 50 -16.16 -22.39 -4.18
C ARG A 50 -16.45 -21.17 -3.30
N GLN A 51 -17.72 -20.75 -3.19
CA GLN A 51 -18.13 -19.63 -2.35
C GLN A 51 -17.86 -19.89 -0.86
N ALA A 52 -18.09 -21.11 -0.39
CA ALA A 52 -17.79 -21.48 0.99
C ALA A 52 -16.29 -21.37 1.30
N ARG A 53 -15.41 -21.78 0.37
CA ARG A 53 -13.95 -21.61 0.49
C ARG A 53 -13.54 -20.14 0.55
N GLN A 54 -14.11 -19.31 -0.34
CA GLN A 54 -13.85 -17.87 -0.36
C GLN A 54 -14.30 -17.18 0.92
N ASN A 55 -15.49 -17.49 1.40
CA ASN A 55 -16.01 -16.95 2.67
C ASN A 55 -15.13 -17.38 3.86
N ALA A 56 -14.69 -18.64 3.89
CA ALA A 56 -13.81 -19.15 4.93
C ALA A 56 -12.42 -18.48 4.90
N TYR A 57 -11.88 -18.20 3.72
CA TYR A 57 -10.63 -17.45 3.59
C TYR A 57 -10.81 -15.99 4.01
N GLN A 58 -11.87 -15.31 3.56
CA GLN A 58 -12.16 -13.93 3.94
C GLN A 58 -12.28 -13.79 5.46
N ALA A 59 -12.98 -14.70 6.14
CA ALA A 59 -13.09 -14.67 7.60
C ALA A 59 -11.72 -14.81 8.30
N LYS A 60 -10.77 -15.55 7.72
CA LYS A 60 -9.39 -15.65 8.25
C LYS A 60 -8.63 -14.35 8.03
N VAL A 61 -8.74 -13.75 6.84
CA VAL A 61 -8.14 -12.46 6.52
C VAL A 61 -8.66 -11.39 7.48
N ASP A 62 -9.98 -11.29 7.65
CA ASP A 62 -10.61 -10.33 8.55
C ASP A 62 -10.14 -10.50 10.00
N ALA A 63 -10.02 -11.75 10.46
CA ALA A 63 -9.55 -12.03 11.81
C ALA A 63 -8.06 -11.69 12.00
N ALA A 64 -7.22 -11.99 11.01
CA ALA A 64 -5.78 -11.73 11.08
C ALA A 64 -5.45 -10.24 10.94
N LEU A 65 -6.18 -9.53 10.07
CA LEU A 65 -5.94 -8.12 9.80
C LEU A 65 -6.68 -7.16 10.75
N LYS A 66 -7.55 -7.67 11.63
CA LYS A 66 -8.40 -6.83 12.49
C LYS A 66 -7.62 -5.75 13.23
N ASP A 67 -6.60 -6.17 13.97
CA ASP A 67 -5.87 -5.26 14.87
C ASP A 67 -4.99 -4.29 14.07
N VAL A 68 -4.27 -4.78 13.05
CA VAL A 68 -3.43 -3.93 12.18
C VAL A 68 -4.26 -2.92 11.38
N LEU A 69 -5.48 -3.27 10.95
CA LEU A 69 -6.39 -2.34 10.27
C LEU A 69 -6.94 -1.28 11.23
N GLU A 70 -7.18 -1.63 12.50
CA GLU A 70 -7.59 -0.67 13.52
C GLU A 70 -6.47 0.35 13.79
N GLU A 71 -5.23 -0.13 13.93
CA GLU A 71 -4.06 0.75 14.11
C GLU A 71 -3.80 1.61 12.87
N TYR A 72 -3.89 1.04 11.66
CA TYR A 72 -3.72 1.79 10.42
C TYR A 72 -4.76 2.91 10.28
N ARG A 73 -6.03 2.62 10.57
CA ARG A 73 -7.11 3.63 10.55
C ARG A 73 -6.87 4.72 11.58
N LYS A 74 -6.38 4.35 12.76
CA LYS A 74 -6.03 5.33 13.79
C LYS A 74 -4.88 6.22 13.34
N TRP A 75 -3.81 5.63 12.80
CA TRP A 75 -2.70 6.40 12.24
C TRP A 75 -3.17 7.35 11.14
N TRP A 76 -4.05 6.90 10.25
CA TRP A 76 -4.65 7.76 9.22
C TRP A 76 -5.38 8.96 9.82
N ALA A 77 -6.24 8.73 10.80
CA ALA A 77 -7.01 9.78 11.47
C ALA A 77 -6.10 10.76 12.24
N ASP A 78 -5.08 10.24 12.94
CA ASP A 78 -4.13 11.04 13.71
C ASP A 78 -3.25 11.93 12.80
N ASN A 79 -3.11 11.58 11.52
CA ASN A 79 -2.27 12.30 10.55
C ASN A 79 -3.07 12.97 9.42
N GLU A 80 -4.42 12.98 9.49
CA GLU A 80 -5.29 13.41 8.39
C GLU A 80 -4.94 14.82 7.87
N GLU A 81 -4.83 15.79 8.77
CA GLU A 81 -4.51 17.18 8.42
C GLU A 81 -3.15 17.30 7.73
N ALA A 82 -2.11 16.69 8.29
CA ALA A 82 -0.75 16.75 7.74
C ALA A 82 -0.63 16.00 6.40
N ILE A 83 -1.38 14.90 6.23
CA ILE A 83 -1.48 14.19 4.96
C ILE A 83 -2.18 15.06 3.91
N GLN A 84 -3.29 15.73 4.28
CA GLN A 84 -4.00 16.63 3.38
C GLN A 84 -3.11 17.81 2.97
N GLU A 85 -2.41 18.45 3.90
CA GLU A 85 -1.45 19.51 3.61
C GLU A 85 -0.35 19.04 2.64
N TRP A 86 0.20 17.85 2.87
CA TRP A 86 1.20 17.27 1.97
C TRP A 86 0.63 17.01 0.57
N LEU A 87 -0.56 16.41 0.46
CA LEU A 87 -1.20 16.16 -0.84
C LEU A 87 -1.47 17.47 -1.59
N ASN A 88 -1.95 18.50 -0.89
CA ASN A 88 -2.23 19.82 -1.47
C ASN A 88 -0.94 20.59 -1.82
N SER A 89 0.18 20.34 -1.12
CA SER A 89 1.48 20.95 -1.43
C SER A 89 2.07 20.50 -2.78
N GLY A 90 1.59 19.37 -3.32
CA GLY A 90 1.93 18.91 -4.67
C GLY A 90 1.19 19.63 -5.79
N GLU A 91 0.08 20.31 -5.48
CA GLU A 91 -0.77 21.03 -6.45
C GLU A 91 -0.25 22.45 -6.77
N GLU A 92 0.66 23.01 -5.96
CA GLU A 92 1.23 24.36 -6.19
C GLU A 92 2.42 24.39 -7.18
N ASN A 93 2.75 23.27 -7.84
CA ASN A 93 3.87 23.19 -8.78
C ASN A 93 3.45 23.13 -10.27
N GLU A 94 2.22 23.53 -10.60
CA GLU A 94 1.90 23.98 -11.96
C GLU A 94 2.53 25.38 -12.15
N GLY A 95 3.70 25.39 -12.80
CA GLY A 95 4.48 26.60 -13.09
C GLY A 95 3.68 27.67 -13.83
N PRO A 96 4.22 28.91 -13.92
CA PRO A 96 3.48 30.07 -14.40
C PRO A 96 2.92 29.84 -15.80
N ASP A 97 1.65 30.20 -16.00
CA ASP A 97 0.97 30.33 -17.29
C ASP A 97 1.95 30.93 -18.33
N CYS A 98 2.38 30.11 -19.28
CA CYS A 98 3.22 30.53 -20.40
C CYS A 98 2.42 30.60 -21.69
#